data_AF-W9H130-F1
#
_entry.id   AF-W9H130-F1
#
_cell.length_a   1.000
_cell.length_b   1.000
_cell.length_c   1.000
_cell.angle_alpha   90.00
_cell.angle_beta   90.00
_cell.angle_gamma   90.00
#
_symmetry.space_group_name_H-M   'P 1'
#
loop_
_entity.id
_entity.type
_entity.pdbx_description
1 polymer ?
#
loop_
_entity_poly.entity_id
_entity_poly.type
_entity_poly.pdbx_seq_one_letter_code
_entity_poly.pdbx_strand_id
1 'polypeptide(L)'
;MSEAATKAATKAADGDGEFYRVVDESGELMGQFPSSRIARDFARRTIEAGKARTLVVEWSNNGRRGELSITRKSVQAAGQRALDAKRRIGVDARRRANLISGVAAAMVLVFTLLHVAVTYVEAGGGPWYP
;
A
#
# COMPACT_ATOMS: atom_id res chain seq x y z
N MET A 1 -56.88 -2.26 -14.87
CA MET A 1 -56.70 -0.84 -15.25
C MET A 1 -55.54 -0.28 -14.43
N SER A 2 -54.47 0.14 -15.12
CA SER A 2 -53.21 0.82 -14.70
C SER A 2 -52.38 0.15 -13.59
N GLU A 3 -51.15 -0.36 -13.79
CA GLU A 3 -50.01 0.11 -14.60
C GLU A 3 -49.80 1.63 -14.53
N ALA A 4 -48.99 2.08 -13.55
CA ALA A 4 -47.93 3.07 -13.75
C ALA A 4 -47.23 3.44 -12.44
N ALA A 5 -45.90 3.26 -12.43
CA ALA A 5 -44.96 4.25 -11.90
C ALA A 5 -44.79 4.40 -10.37
N THR A 6 -44.47 3.32 -9.66
CA THR A 6 -43.38 3.36 -8.66
C THR A 6 -42.07 2.85 -9.24
N LYS A 7 -41.89 3.11 -10.54
CA LYS A 7 -40.60 3.19 -11.22
C LYS A 7 -39.95 4.54 -10.87
N ALA A 8 -39.82 4.82 -9.58
CA ALA A 8 -38.80 5.71 -9.05
C ALA A 8 -37.48 4.93 -8.91
N ALA A 9 -37.25 3.96 -9.80
CA ALA A 9 -35.92 3.61 -10.24
C ALA A 9 -35.33 4.90 -10.79
N THR A 10 -34.65 5.62 -9.89
CA THR A 10 -33.57 6.55 -10.11
C THR A 10 -33.17 6.44 -11.56
N LYS A 11 -33.73 7.34 -12.37
CA LYS A 11 -33.43 7.46 -13.78
C LYS A 11 -31.91 7.54 -13.82
N ALA A 12 -31.28 6.40 -14.12
CA ALA A 12 -29.85 6.31 -14.23
C ALA A 12 -29.50 7.43 -15.17
N ALA A 13 -28.64 8.34 -14.72
CA ALA A 13 -28.22 9.47 -15.50
C ALA A 13 -27.73 8.95 -16.86
N ASP A 14 -28.63 8.98 -17.85
CA ASP A 14 -28.33 9.03 -19.27
C ASP A 14 -27.67 10.40 -19.46
N GLY A 15 -26.41 10.46 -19.07
CA GLY A 15 -25.47 11.46 -19.51
C GLY A 15 -24.28 10.69 -20.03
N ASP A 16 -23.91 10.94 -21.28
CA ASP A 16 -22.67 10.47 -21.93
C ASP A 16 -21.40 11.07 -21.26
N GLY A 17 -21.42 11.22 -19.94
CA GLY A 17 -20.37 11.80 -19.12
C GLY A 17 -19.70 10.73 -18.26
N GLU A 18 -18.42 10.95 -17.97
CA GLU A 18 -17.68 10.13 -17.02
C GLU A 18 -18.31 10.27 -15.62
N PHE A 19 -18.67 9.15 -14.99
CA PHE A 19 -19.20 9.16 -13.63
C PHE A 19 -18.66 8.02 -12.78
N TYR A 20 -18.61 8.26 -11.48
CA TYR A 20 -18.34 7.26 -10.45
C TYR A 20 -19.41 7.37 -9.39
N ARG A 21 -20.12 6.29 -9.09
CA ARG A 21 -21.15 6.24 -8.07
C ARG A 21 -20.95 5.06 -7.14
N VAL A 22 -21.38 5.23 -5.90
CA VAL A 22 -21.34 4.18 -4.88
C VAL A 22 -22.78 3.81 -4.56
N VAL A 23 -23.09 2.53 -4.71
CA VAL A 23 -24.38 1.95 -4.37
C VAL A 23 -24.21 0.90 -3.28
N ASP A 24 -25.27 0.64 -2.53
CA ASP A 24 -25.29 -0.41 -1.52
C ASP A 24 -25.66 -1.79 -2.11
N GLU A 25 -25.79 -2.80 -1.24
CA GLU A 25 -26.16 -4.17 -1.66
C GLU A 25 -27.58 -4.26 -2.26
N SER A 26 -28.45 -3.28 -1.99
CA SER A 26 -29.79 -3.19 -2.57
C SER A 26 -29.83 -2.42 -3.89
N GLY A 27 -28.71 -1.81 -4.30
CA GLY A 27 -28.62 -0.92 -5.44
C GLY A 27 -29.02 0.53 -5.13
N GLU A 28 -29.19 0.88 -3.85
CA GLU A 28 -29.49 2.25 -3.43
C GLU A 28 -28.27 3.14 -3.59
N LEU A 29 -28.46 4.31 -4.22
CA LEU A 29 -27.39 5.27 -4.45
C LEU A 29 -26.97 5.93 -3.13
N MET A 30 -25.76 5.62 -2.69
CA MET A 30 -25.16 6.25 -1.50
C MET A 30 -24.43 7.55 -1.82
N GLY A 31 -23.95 7.71 -3.06
CA GLY A 31 -23.30 8.94 -3.49
C GLY A 31 -22.69 8.88 -4.89
N GLN A 32 -22.45 10.05 -5.47
CA GLN A 32 -21.77 10.22 -6.75
C GLN A 32 -20.51 11.07 -6.53
N PHE A 33 -19.43 10.68 -7.20
CA PHE A 33 -18.10 11.23 -6.98
C PHE A 33 -17.44 11.57 -8.32
N PRO A 34 -16.55 12.57 -8.34
CA PRO A 34 -15.87 13.00 -9.56
C PRO A 34 -14.72 12.06 -9.97
N SER A 35 -14.34 11.09 -9.13
CA SER A 35 -13.30 10.12 -9.46
C SER A 35 -13.48 8.78 -8.77
N SER A 36 -12.95 7.72 -9.39
CA SER A 36 -12.93 6.38 -8.80
C SER A 36 -12.18 6.33 -7.48
N ARG A 37 -11.17 7.18 -7.29
CA ARG A 37 -10.39 7.20 -6.05
C ARG A 37 -11.27 7.64 -4.88
N ILE A 38 -11.99 8.74 -5.05
CA ILE A 38 -12.85 9.29 -4.00
C ILE A 38 -14.02 8.34 -3.72
N ALA A 39 -14.61 7.75 -4.77
CA ALA A 39 -15.67 6.75 -4.60
C ALA A 39 -15.19 5.51 -3.80
N ARG A 40 -14.00 5.00 -4.12
CA ARG A 40 -13.39 3.88 -3.38
C ARG A 40 -13.06 4.25 -1.94
N ASP A 41 -12.52 5.45 -1.70
CA ASP A 41 -12.20 5.93 -0.36
C ASP A 41 -13.48 6.12 0.48
N PHE A 42 -14.56 6.64 -0.10
CA PHE A 42 -15.86 6.71 0.55
C PHE A 42 -16.36 5.32 0.92
N ALA A 43 -16.42 4.40 -0.06
CA ALA A 43 -16.91 3.04 0.17
C ALA A 43 -16.10 2.32 1.26
N ARG A 44 -14.77 2.44 1.21
CA ARG A 44 -13.88 1.88 2.22
C ARG A 44 -14.14 2.47 3.60
N ARG A 45 -14.22 3.80 3.74
CA ARG A 45 -14.48 4.46 5.04
C ARG A 45 -15.85 4.09 5.61
N THR A 46 -16.87 3.98 4.76
CA THR A 46 -18.22 3.58 5.19
C THR A 46 -18.24 2.14 5.71
N ILE A 47 -17.48 1.24 5.08
CA ILE A 47 -17.30 -0.14 5.56
C ILE A 47 -16.46 -0.20 6.86
N GLU A 48 -15.38 0.59 6.94
CA GLU A 48 -14.55 0.71 8.16
C GLU A 48 -15.37 1.26 9.34
N ALA A 49 -16.26 2.22 9.09
CA ALA A 49 -17.19 2.76 10.08
C ALA A 49 -18.32 1.78 10.47
N GLY A 50 -18.37 0.59 9.87
CA GLY A 50 -19.37 -0.44 10.18
C GLY A 50 -20.76 -0.16 9.64
N LYS A 51 -20.94 0.88 8.81
CA LYS A 51 -22.24 1.29 8.27
C LYS A 51 -22.74 0.39 7.13
N ALA A 52 -21.82 -0.31 6.46
CA ALA A 52 -22.14 -1.26 5.40
C ALA A 52 -21.21 -2.49 5.47
N ARG A 53 -21.67 -3.61 4.91
CA ARG A 53 -20.87 -4.84 4.76
C ARG A 53 -20.22 -4.92 3.39
N THR A 54 -20.98 -4.57 2.36
CA THR A 54 -20.50 -4.44 0.97
C THR A 54 -21.01 -3.13 0.42
N LEU A 55 -20.18 -2.49 -0.40
CA LEU A 55 -20.56 -1.35 -1.22
C LEU A 55 -20.01 -1.59 -2.62
N VAL A 56 -20.77 -1.15 -3.60
CA VAL A 56 -20.48 -1.35 -5.00
C VAL A 56 -20.12 0.01 -5.60
N VAL A 57 -18.93 0.11 -6.16
CA VAL A 57 -18.52 1.29 -6.92
C VAL A 57 -18.78 1.02 -8.39
N GLU A 58 -19.74 1.73 -8.96
CA GLU A 58 -20.02 1.70 -10.39
C GLU A 58 -19.36 2.88 -11.07
N TRP A 59 -18.87 2.69 -12.29
CA TRP A 59 -18.32 3.76 -13.10
C TRP A 59 -18.73 3.65 -14.55
N SER A 60 -18.75 4.81 -15.21
CA SER A 60 -18.72 4.90 -16.66
C SER A 60 -17.64 5.86 -17.08
N ASN A 61 -16.82 5.48 -18.06
CA ASN A 61 -15.83 6.32 -18.69
C ASN A 61 -15.87 6.05 -20.20
N ASN A 62 -16.21 7.07 -20.99
CA ASN A 62 -16.22 7.03 -22.46
C ASN A 62 -16.91 5.79 -23.04
N GLY A 63 -18.13 5.51 -22.60
CA GLY A 63 -18.94 4.37 -23.04
C GLY A 63 -18.57 3.02 -22.42
N ARG A 64 -17.44 2.91 -21.70
CA ARG A 64 -17.14 1.72 -20.89
C ARG A 64 -17.81 1.85 -19.53
N ARG A 65 -18.53 0.80 -19.12
CA ARG A 65 -19.11 0.70 -17.78
C ARG A 65 -18.43 -0.43 -17.02
N GLY A 66 -18.30 -0.27 -15.71
CA GLY A 66 -17.75 -1.31 -14.86
C GLY A 66 -18.21 -1.15 -13.41
N GLU A 67 -18.00 -2.22 -12.66
CA GLU A 67 -18.41 -2.35 -11.28
C GLU A 67 -17.28 -2.96 -10.43
N LEU A 68 -17.13 -2.47 -9.20
CA LEU A 68 -16.16 -2.95 -8.23
C LEU A 68 -16.85 -3.09 -6.89
N SER A 69 -17.02 -4.34 -6.45
CA SER A 69 -17.50 -4.64 -5.11
C SER A 69 -16.38 -4.49 -4.09
N ILE A 70 -16.60 -3.61 -3.12
CA ILE A 70 -15.76 -3.43 -1.94
C ILE A 70 -16.48 -4.08 -0.77
N THR A 71 -15.89 -5.12 -0.21
CA THR A 71 -16.46 -5.88 0.91
C THR A 71 -15.67 -5.63 2.17
N ARG A 72 -16.28 -5.85 3.34
CA ARG A 72 -15.59 -5.85 4.63
C ARG A 72 -14.34 -6.74 4.61
N LYS A 73 -14.43 -7.91 3.98
CA LYS A 73 -13.31 -8.85 3.86
C LYS A 73 -12.17 -8.28 3.02
N SER A 74 -12.47 -7.63 1.89
CA SER A 74 -11.42 -7.03 1.05
C SER A 74 -10.74 -5.84 1.74
N VAL A 75 -11.51 -5.03 2.47
CA VAL A 75 -10.98 -3.92 3.28
C VAL A 75 -10.07 -4.43 4.41
N GLN A 76 -10.50 -5.44 5.15
CA GLN A 76 -9.67 -6.06 6.20
C GLN A 76 -8.39 -6.68 5.64
N ALA A 77 -8.48 -7.41 4.53
CA ALA A 77 -7.31 -8.00 3.87
C ALA A 77 -6.31 -6.93 3.39
N ALA A 78 -6.81 -5.80 2.86
CA ALA A 78 -5.96 -4.67 2.48
C ALA A 78 -5.27 -4.03 3.70
N GLY A 79 -5.99 -3.88 4.82
CA GLY A 79 -5.44 -3.41 6.09
C GLY A 79 -4.33 -4.33 6.62
N GLN A 80 -4.56 -5.65 6.59
CA GLN A 80 -3.57 -6.65 7.02
C GLN A 80 -2.29 -6.58 6.17
N ARG A 81 -2.44 -6.51 4.83
CA ARG A 81 -1.31 -6.37 3.91
C ARG A 81 -0.50 -5.09 4.16
N ALA A 82 -1.16 -3.99 4.50
CA ALA A 82 -0.48 -2.74 4.82
C ALA A 82 0.33 -2.85 6.12
N LEU A 83 -0.19 -3.55 7.13
CA LEU A 83 0.54 -3.83 8.37
C LEU A 83 1.73 -4.76 8.13
N ASP A 84 1.55 -5.81 7.33
CA ASP A 84 2.61 -6.76 6.98
C ASP A 84 3.73 -6.08 6.17
N ALA A 85 3.38 -5.19 5.24
CA ALA A 85 4.34 -4.40 4.49
C ALA A 85 5.18 -3.50 5.43
N LYS A 86 4.56 -2.84 6.41
CA LYS A 86 5.28 -2.05 7.42
C LYS A 86 6.22 -2.90 8.27
N ARG A 87 5.81 -4.12 8.64
CA ARG A 87 6.68 -5.06 9.38
C ARG A 87 7.91 -5.46 8.57
N ARG A 88 7.75 -5.76 7.27
CA ARG A 88 8.88 -6.13 6.40
C ARG A 88 9.91 -5.01 6.26
N ILE A 89 9.46 -3.78 6.06
CA ILE A 89 10.34 -2.59 5.99
C ILE A 89 11.17 -2.45 7.28
N GLY A 90 10.56 -2.68 8.45
CA GLY A 90 11.27 -2.63 9.73
C GLY A 90 12.33 -3.73 9.92
N VAL A 91 12.09 -4.93 9.38
CA VAL A 91 13.04 -6.05 9.44
C VAL A 91 14.20 -5.86 8.47
N ASP A 92 13.93 -5.39 7.25
CA ASP A 92 14.97 -5.14 6.24
C ASP A 92 15.90 -4.00 6.66
N ALA A 93 15.36 -2.96 7.32
CA ALA A 93 16.16 -1.89 7.90
C ALA A 93 17.12 -2.40 8.99
N ARG A 94 16.65 -3.30 9.87
CA ARG A 94 17.49 -3.90 10.93
C ARG A 94 18.56 -4.84 10.37
N ARG A 95 18.23 -5.64 9.34
CA ARG A 95 19.23 -6.50 8.66
C ARG A 95 20.36 -5.69 8.02
N ARG A 96 20.03 -4.57 7.37
CA ARG A 96 21.06 -3.66 6.80
C ARG A 96 21.94 -3.05 7.88
N ALA A 97 21.36 -2.60 8.99
CA ALA A 97 22.13 -2.05 10.11
C ALA A 97 23.12 -3.07 10.70
N ASN A 98 22.69 -4.32 10.88
CA ASN A 98 23.56 -5.38 11.40
C ASN A 98 24.70 -5.75 10.43
N LEU A 99 24.45 -5.72 9.11
CA LEU A 99 25.50 -5.93 8.11
C LEU A 99 26.54 -4.81 8.13
N ILE A 100 26.11 -3.55 8.22
CA ILE A 100 27.02 -2.39 8.30
C ILE A 100 27.87 -2.47 9.58
N SER A 101 27.26 -2.80 10.72
CA SER A 101 27.98 -2.98 11.98
C SER A 101 29.00 -4.12 11.92
N GLY A 102 28.65 -5.24 11.29
CA GLY A 102 29.56 -6.39 11.14
C GLY A 102 30.76 -6.07 10.24
N VAL A 103 30.53 -5.37 9.12
CA VAL A 103 31.60 -4.93 8.21
C VAL A 103 32.52 -3.91 8.88
N ALA A 104 31.96 -2.96 9.65
CA ALA A 104 32.74 -1.99 10.39
C ALA A 104 33.65 -2.65 11.44
N ALA A 105 33.12 -3.61 12.21
CA ALA A 105 33.91 -4.35 13.19
C ALA A 105 35.04 -5.16 12.53
N ALA A 106 34.78 -5.80 11.39
CA ALA A 106 35.80 -6.52 10.62
C ALA A 106 36.89 -5.58 10.09
N MET A 107 36.53 -4.41 9.58
CA MET A 107 37.47 -3.39 9.09
C MET A 107 38.38 -2.89 10.21
N VAL A 108 37.84 -2.61 11.40
CA VAL A 108 38.64 -2.19 12.56
C VAL A 108 39.64 -3.28 12.95
N LEU A 109 39.22 -4.54 12.93
CA LEU A 109 40.07 -5.69 13.29
C LEU A 109 41.19 -5.93 12.26
N VAL A 110 40.89 -5.80 10.97
CA VAL A 110 41.89 -5.87 9.90
C VAL A 110 42.88 -4.70 10.02
N PHE A 111 42.39 -3.49 10.29
CA PHE A 111 43.24 -2.31 10.43
C PHE A 111 44.17 -2.41 11.63
N THR A 112 43.69 -2.88 12.80
CA THR A 112 44.55 -3.09 13.97
C THR A 112 45.58 -4.18 13.73
N LEU A 113 45.22 -5.30 13.09
CA LEU A 113 46.19 -6.35 12.74
C LEU A 113 47.27 -5.84 11.77
N LEU A 114 46.88 -5.06 10.75
CA LEU A 114 47.83 -4.42 9.84
C LEU A 114 48.74 -3.44 10.58
N HIS A 115 48.20 -2.65 11.50
CA HIS A 115 48.98 -1.70 12.27
C HIS A 115 50.00 -2.40 13.17
N VAL A 116 49.58 -3.47 13.86
CA VAL A 116 50.49 -4.31 14.65
C VAL A 116 51.59 -4.91 13.75
N ALA A 117 51.24 -5.45 12.58
CA ALA A 117 52.23 -6.00 11.65
C ALA A 117 53.22 -4.94 11.15
N VAL A 118 52.77 -3.73 10.80
CA VAL A 118 53.63 -2.61 10.39
C VAL A 118 54.56 -2.21 11.53
N THR A 119 54.04 -1.99 12.74
CA THR A 119 54.87 -1.63 13.90
C THR A 119 55.87 -2.74 14.26
N TYR A 120 55.52 -4.01 14.05
CA TYR A 120 56.43 -5.13 14.29
C TYR A 120 57.56 -5.20 13.24
N VAL A 121 57.28 -4.84 11.98
CA VAL A 121 58.30 -4.71 10.92
C VAL A 121 59.21 -3.50 11.19
N GLU A 122 58.64 -2.37 11.63
CA GLU A 122 59.41 -1.17 11.99
C GLU A 122 60.26 -1.38 13.23
N ALA A 123 59.76 -2.10 14.25
CA ALA A 123 60.50 -2.43 15.47
C ALA A 123 61.50 -3.58 15.29
N GLY A 124 61.29 -4.46 14.30
CA GLY A 124 62.10 -5.65 14.04
C GLY A 124 63.31 -5.44 13.12
N GLY A 125 63.48 -4.25 12.54
CA GLY A 125 64.56 -3.96 11.58
C GLY A 125 64.29 -4.60 10.21
N GLY A 126 63.87 -3.78 9.25
CA GLY A 126 63.69 -4.23 7.87
C GLY A 126 64.99 -4.75 7.24
N PRO A 127 64.96 -5.80 6.38
CA PRO A 127 66.16 -6.41 5.80
C PRO A 127 66.82 -5.67 4.62
N TRP A 128 66.53 -4.39 4.37
CA TRP A 128 67.07 -3.59 3.25
C TRP A 128 66.96 -2.10 3.64
N TYR A 129 67.94 -1.18 3.66
CA TYR A 129 69.28 -0.90 3.05
C TYR A 129 69.93 0.25 3.90
N PRO A 130 71.19 0.71 3.74
CA PRO A 130 72.35 0.19 3.00
C PRO A 130 73.48 -0.38 3.88
#